data_AF-A0A1G3TE71-F1
#
_entry.id   AF-A0A1G3TE71-F1
#
_cell.length_a   1.000
_cell.length_b   1.000
_cell.length_c   1.000
_cell.angle_alpha   90.00
_cell.angle_beta   90.00
_cell.angle_gamma   90.00
#
_symmetry.space_group_name_H-M   'P 1'
#
loop_
_entity.id
_entity.type
_entity.pdbx_description
1 polymer ?
#
loop_
_entity_poly.entity_id
_entity_poly.type
_entity_poly.pdbx_seq_one_letter_code
_entity_poly.pdbx_strand_id
1 'polypeptide(L)'
;MLLNILIIMVGALYWYLTGHTVPVYIGLALLVSLYSDGLYFVSLVIAAIAISSIIYFFWADLYSYGASEETLNYGIGVIYMLVLFLKAKSIFNADRRLLN
;
A
#
# COMPACT_ATOMS: atom_id res chain seq x y z
N MET A 1 1.36 14.11 6.17
CA MET A 1 -0.10 14.15 5.89
C MET A 1 -0.45 13.78 4.45
N LEU A 2 0.15 14.39 3.42
CA LEU A 2 -0.20 14.12 2.01
C LEU A 2 -0.23 12.62 1.64
N LEU A 3 0.82 11.87 1.97
CA LEU A 3 0.89 10.43 1.68
C LEU A 3 -0.21 9.60 2.38
N ASN A 4 -0.72 10.07 3.52
CA ASN A 4 -1.81 9.37 4.21
C ASN A 4 -3.13 9.53 3.45
N ILE A 5 -3.39 10.75 2.99
CA ILE A 5 -4.56 11.07 2.18
C ILE A 5 -4.48 10.26 0.88
N LEU A 6 -3.30 10.17 0.27
CA LEU A 6 -3.08 9.34 -0.91
C LEU A 6 -3.31 7.85 -0.64
N ILE A 7 -2.88 7.30 0.51
CA ILE A 7 -3.17 5.90 0.87
C ILE A 7 -4.67 5.66 0.96
N ILE A 8 -5.42 6.57 1.57
CA ILE A 8 -6.88 6.45 1.70
C ILE A 8 -7.54 6.55 0.33
N MET A 9 -7.21 7.58 -0.46
CA MET A 9 -7.82 7.80 -1.77
C MET A 9 -7.50 6.67 -2.74
N VAL A 10 -6.22 6.29 -2.88
CA VAL A 10 -5.79 5.25 -3.81
C VAL A 10 -6.20 3.87 -3.31
N GLY A 11 -6.21 3.63 -1.99
CA GLY A 11 -6.75 2.39 -1.42
C GLY A 11 -8.24 2.23 -1.68
N ALA A 12 -9.04 3.28 -1.45
CA ALA A 12 -10.47 3.26 -1.76
C ALA A 12 -10.73 3.04 -3.26
N LEU A 13 -9.94 3.70 -4.13
CA LEU A 13 -10.02 3.53 -5.57
C LEU A 13 -9.60 2.11 -6.00
N TYR A 14 -8.54 1.56 -5.40
CA TYR A 14 -8.10 0.18 -5.63
C TYR A 14 -9.20 -0.82 -5.24
N TRP A 15 -9.83 -0.65 -4.08
CA TRP A 15 -10.93 -1.51 -3.67
C TRP A 15 -12.14 -1.37 -4.59
N TYR A 16 -12.50 -0.15 -4.98
CA TYR A 16 -13.62 0.09 -5.88
C TYR A 16 -13.43 -0.60 -7.24
N LEU A 17 -12.22 -0.56 -7.79
CA LEU A 17 -11.91 -1.13 -9.10
C LEU A 17 -11.67 -2.66 -9.06
N THR A 18 -10.94 -3.14 -8.06
CA THR A 18 -10.50 -4.55 -8.01
C THR A 18 -11.38 -5.44 -7.14
N GLY A 19 -12.18 -4.86 -6.23
CA GLY A 19 -12.94 -5.60 -5.23
C GLY A 19 -12.10 -6.15 -4.07
N HIS A 20 -10.77 -6.08 -4.14
CA HIS A 20 -9.87 -6.67 -3.14
C HIS A 20 -9.74 -5.79 -1.91
N THR A 21 -10.22 -6.29 -0.77
CA THR A 21 -10.22 -5.55 0.51
C THR A 21 -8.93 -5.72 1.30
N VAL A 22 -8.23 -6.86 1.15
CA VAL A 22 -7.04 -7.21 1.93
C VAL A 22 -5.92 -6.18 1.79
N PRO A 23 -5.50 -5.76 0.57
CA PRO A 23 -4.46 -4.74 0.42
C PRO A 23 -4.83 -3.41 1.09
N VAL A 24 -6.12 -3.05 1.08
CA VAL A 24 -6.62 -1.80 1.66
C VAL A 24 -6.55 -1.83 3.18
N TYR A 25 -6.96 -2.92 3.82
CA TYR A 25 -6.84 -3.05 5.27
C TYR A 25 -5.38 -2.99 5.75
N ILE A 26 -4.46 -3.61 5.00
CA ILE A 26 -3.03 -3.56 5.33
C ILE A 26 -2.48 -2.13 5.11
N GLY A 27 -2.88 -1.44 4.04
CA GLY A 27 -2.52 -0.05 3.81
C GLY A 27 -3.08 0.91 4.87
N LEU A 28 -4.26 0.64 5.41
CA LEU A 28 -4.81 1.39 6.54
C LEU A 28 -4.03 1.12 7.84
N ALA A 29 -3.56 -0.10 8.08
CA ALA A 29 -2.68 -0.40 9.20
C ALA A 29 -1.37 0.39 9.14
N LEU A 30 -0.85 0.67 7.93
CA LEU A 30 0.31 1.53 7.72
C LEU A 30 0.06 3.00 8.14
N LEU A 31 -1.19 3.44 8.24
CA LEU A 31 -1.50 4.78 8.75
C LEU A 31 -1.35 4.86 10.27
N VAL A 32 -1.62 3.76 10.98
CA VAL A 32 -1.54 3.68 12.44
C VAL A 32 -0.09 3.74 12.92
N SER A 33 0.85 3.25 12.11
CA SER A 33 2.28 3.22 12.47
C SER A 33 2.96 4.59 12.54
N LEU A 34 2.22 5.68 12.27
CA LEU A 34 2.69 7.07 12.44
C LEU A 34 2.64 7.59 13.87
N TYR A 35 1.83 6.98 14.73
CA TYR A 35 1.58 7.52 16.07
C TYR A 35 2.66 7.11 17.09
N SER A 36 3.68 6.38 16.67
CA SER A 36 4.77 5.95 17.53
C SER A 36 6.09 6.04 16.79
N ASP A 37 6.98 6.89 17.30
CA ASP A 37 8.32 7.15 16.76
C ASP A 37 9.21 5.89 16.70
N GLY A 38 8.81 4.79 17.35
CA GLY A 38 9.55 3.51 17.35
C GLY A 38 9.15 2.49 16.28
N LEU A 39 8.14 2.76 15.44
CA LEU A 39 7.55 1.75 14.55
C LEU A 39 8.06 1.78 13.09
N TYR A 40 9.30 2.23 12.85
CA TYR A 40 9.87 2.30 11.50
C TYR A 40 9.97 0.92 10.81
N PHE A 41 10.50 -0.08 11.52
CA PHE A 41 10.66 -1.44 10.99
C PHE A 41 9.30 -2.07 10.72
N VAL A 42 8.37 -1.89 11.65
CA VAL A 42 6.98 -2.35 11.53
C VAL A 42 6.29 -1.70 10.33
N SER A 43 6.48 -0.40 10.11
CA SER A 43 5.93 0.30 8.93
C SER A 43 6.47 -0.28 7.63
N LEU A 44 7.77 -0.57 7.57
CA LEU A 44 8.41 -1.15 6.40
C LEU A 44 7.89 -2.57 6.13
N VAL A 45 7.72 -3.39 7.17
CA VAL A 45 7.13 -4.72 7.08
C VAL A 45 5.67 -4.66 6.61
N ILE A 46 4.85 -3.76 7.17
CA ILE A 46 3.45 -3.60 6.75
C ILE A 46 3.37 -3.16 5.28
N ALA A 47 4.21 -2.22 4.85
CA ALA A 47 4.26 -1.79 3.46
C ALA A 47 4.68 -2.94 2.53
N ALA A 48 5.66 -3.76 2.92
CA ALA A 48 6.07 -4.93 2.17
C ALA A 48 4.93 -5.96 2.05
N ILE A 49 4.23 -6.25 3.15
CA ILE A 49 3.08 -7.16 3.16
C ILE A 49 1.96 -6.62 2.26
N ALA A 50 1.67 -5.32 2.32
CA ALA A 50 0.66 -4.69 1.45
C ALA A 50 1.04 -4.84 -0.03
N ILE A 51 2.29 -4.54 -0.40
CA ILE A 51 2.79 -4.68 -1.77
C ILE A 51 2.72 -6.15 -2.23
N SER A 52 3.18 -7.08 -1.40
CA SER A 52 3.09 -8.52 -1.72
C SER A 52 1.66 -8.99 -1.90
N SER A 53 0.72 -8.47 -1.10
CA SER A 53 -0.71 -8.79 -1.25
C SER A 53 -1.26 -8.29 -2.59
N ILE A 54 -0.91 -7.06 -3.02
CA ILE A 54 -1.33 -6.52 -4.32
C ILE A 54 -0.80 -7.41 -5.46
N ILE A 55 0.46 -7.83 -5.39
CA ILE A 55 1.07 -8.72 -6.38
C ILE A 55 0.36 -10.08 -6.42
N TYR A 56 0.03 -10.63 -5.25
CA TYR A 56 -0.71 -11.89 -5.17
C TYR A 56 -2.10 -11.78 -5.83
N PHE A 57 -2.84 -10.71 -5.53
CA PHE A 57 -4.15 -10.49 -6.14
C PHE A 57 -4.07 -10.21 -7.65
N PHE A 58 -3.02 -9.53 -8.12
CA PHE A 58 -2.75 -9.41 -9.55
C PHE A 58 -2.58 -10.77 -10.22
N TRP A 59 -1.78 -11.65 -9.61
CA TRP A 59 -1.59 -12.99 -10.15
C TRP A 59 -2.90 -13.80 -10.11
N ALA A 60 -3.67 -13.69 -9.03
CA ALA A 60 -4.95 -14.37 -8.90
C ALA A 60 -5.97 -13.89 -9.96
N ASP A 61 -6.08 -12.57 -10.18
CA ASP A 61 -6.98 -12.00 -11.17
C ASP A 61 -6.62 -12.44 -12.60
N LEU A 62 -5.32 -12.42 -12.91
CA LEU A 62 -4.82 -12.74 -14.26
C LEU A 62 -4.94 -14.22 -14.60
N TYR A 63 -4.70 -15.12 -13.64
CA TYR A 63 -4.62 -16.57 -13.93
C TYR A 63 -5.81 -17.39 -13.39
N SER A 64 -6.52 -16.90 -12.37
CA SER A 64 -7.57 -17.69 -11.69
C SER A 64 -8.98 -17.18 -11.95
N TYR A 65 -9.17 -15.87 -12.18
CA TYR A 65 -10.51 -15.27 -12.29
C TYR A 65 -10.89 -14.78 -13.69
N GLY A 66 -9.96 -14.72 -14.64
CA GLY A 66 -10.25 -14.39 -16.04
C GLY A 66 -10.93 -13.03 -16.24
N ALA A 67 -10.52 -12.04 -15.44
CA ALA A 67 -11.16 -10.73 -15.40
C ALA A 67 -10.91 -9.93 -16.70
N SER A 68 -11.95 -9.36 -17.30
CA SER A 68 -11.88 -8.63 -18.57
C SER A 68 -11.22 -7.23 -18.50
N GLU A 69 -10.88 -6.74 -17.31
CA GLU A 69 -10.31 -5.39 -17.08
C GLU A 69 -8.88 -5.43 -16.49
N GLU A 70 -8.05 -6.36 -16.95
CA GLU A 70 -6.70 -6.60 -16.42
C GLU A 70 -5.83 -5.34 -16.39
N THR A 71 -5.89 -4.51 -17.43
CA THR A 71 -5.02 -3.32 -17.56
C THR A 71 -5.35 -2.23 -16.53
N LEU A 72 -6.63 -1.99 -16.25
CA LEU A 72 -7.07 -0.97 -15.31
C LEU A 72 -6.69 -1.38 -13.87
N ASN A 73 -6.95 -2.64 -13.52
CA ASN A 73 -6.62 -3.23 -12.22
C ASN A 73 -5.11 -3.21 -11.96
N TYR A 74 -4.33 -3.53 -12.99
CA TYR A 74 -2.86 -3.47 -12.91
C TYR A 74 -2.36 -2.04 -12.69
N GLY A 75 -2.91 -1.07 -13.44
CA GLY A 75 -2.54 0.34 -13.31
C GLY A 75 -2.80 0.90 -11.91
N ILE A 76 -3.99 0.66 -11.36
CA ILE A 76 -4.34 1.18 -10.03
C ILE A 76 -3.51 0.52 -8.92
N GLY A 77 -3.24 -0.79 -8.99
CA GLY A 77 -2.42 -1.44 -7.98
C GLY A 77 -0.95 -1.01 -8.05
N VAL A 78 -0.39 -0.71 -9.23
CA VAL A 78 0.95 -0.11 -9.35
C VAL A 78 1.01 1.26 -8.68
N ILE A 79 0.00 2.11 -8.91
CA ILE A 79 -0.09 3.41 -8.25
C ILE A 79 -0.21 3.23 -6.72
N TYR A 80 -0.98 2.24 -6.27
CA TYR A 80 -1.14 1.98 -4.85
C TYR A 80 0.16 1.51 -4.18
N MET A 81 0.87 0.57 -4.80
CA MET A 81 2.19 0.12 -4.36
C MET A 81 3.19 1.28 -4.27
N LEU A 82 3.21 2.18 -5.25
CA LEU A 82 4.07 3.36 -5.23
C LEU A 82 3.77 4.27 -4.03
N VAL A 83 2.49 4.54 -3.75
CA VAL A 83 2.08 5.38 -2.61
C VAL A 83 2.50 4.74 -1.28
N LEU A 84 2.30 3.43 -1.11
CA LEU A 84 2.72 2.68 0.08
C LEU A 84 4.24 2.70 0.26
N PHE A 85 5.00 2.53 -0.82
CA PHE A 85 6.46 2.62 -0.80
C PHE A 85 6.95 4.02 -0.40
N LEU A 86 6.41 5.07 -1.03
CA LEU A 86 6.75 6.46 -0.70
C LEU A 86 6.41 6.77 0.76
N LYS A 87 5.30 6.22 1.28
CA LYS A 87 4.93 6.34 2.68
C LYS A 87 5.98 5.70 3.60
N ALA A 88 6.33 4.44 3.37
CA ALA A 88 7.32 3.74 4.17
C ALA A 88 8.68 4.45 4.15
N LYS A 89 9.13 4.90 2.97
CA LYS A 89 10.37 5.67 2.81
C LYS A 89 10.34 6.99 3.58
N SER A 90 9.19 7.67 3.63
CA SER A 90 9.06 8.93 4.37
C SER A 90 9.25 8.75 5.88
N ILE A 91 8.75 7.65 6.45
CA ILE A 91 8.91 7.31 7.87
C ILE A 91 10.39 7.00 8.15
N PHE A 92 11.03 6.19 7.31
CA PHE A 92 12.44 5.85 7.45
C PHE A 92 13.37 7.08 7.39
N ASN A 93 13.09 8.02 6.48
CA ASN A 93 13.88 9.24 6.35
C ASN A 93 13.66 10.25 7.48
N ALA A 94 12.49 10.23 8.14
CA ALA A 94 12.22 11.09 9.29
C ALA A 94 13.08 10.68 10.49
N ASP A 95 13.18 9.38 10.75
CA ASP A 95 13.98 8.82 11.85
C ASP A 95 15.48 9.09 11.68
N ARG A 96 16.01 8.94 10.46
CA ARG A 96 17.43 9.24 10.18
C ARG A 96 17.82 10.69 10.49
N ARG A 97 16.88 11.64 10.49
CA ARG A 97 17.13 13.05 10.86
C ARG A 97 17.16 13.28 12.37
N LEU A 98 16.57 12.38 13.17
CA LEU A 98 16.59 12.49 14.64
C LEU A 98 17.88 11.94 15.25
N LEU A 99 18.65 11.16 14.48
CA LEU A 99 19.90 10.51 14.90
C LEU A 99 21.18 11.30 14.52
N ASN A 100 21.05 12.39 13.76
CA ASN A 100 22.15 13.29 13.34
C ASN A 100 21.98 14.67 14.00
#